data_AF-A0A1Y1RLI2-F1
#
_entry.id   AF-A0A1Y1RLI2-F1
#
_cell.length_a   1.000
_cell.length_b   1.000
_cell.length_c   1.000
_cell.angle_alpha   90.00
_cell.angle_beta   90.00
_cell.angle_gamma   90.00
#
_symmetry.space_group_name_H-M   'P 1'
#
loop_
_entity.id
_entity.type
_entity.pdbx_description
1 polymer ?
#
loop_
_entity_poly.entity_id
_entity_poly.type
_entity_poly.pdbx_seq_one_letter_code
_entity_poly.pdbx_strand_id
1 'polypeptide(L)'
;MSEHKPNRLHTYDSPTADTPEALNLEGCDDEEYPDERRSAARAEQVGFGRAVRLFYRHYWNGRGEASPSEFWWALLYLVLGTVLYFGATIWLNRVTLAEDSSSVLRTLFMFLVITNPLWVAVNIGPTITLFKRRANAAYKR
;
A
#
# COMPACT_ATOMS: atom_id res chain seq x y z
N MET A 1 -24.71 -25.84 -44.77
CA MET A 1 -24.09 -24.57 -45.20
C MET A 1 -25.16 -23.50 -45.10
N SER A 2 -25.09 -22.39 -44.37
CA SER A 2 -24.19 -21.82 -43.37
C SER A 2 -24.99 -20.67 -42.72
N GLU A 3 -24.83 -20.45 -41.41
CA GLU A 3 -25.33 -19.27 -40.69
C GLU A 3 -24.85 -17.96 -41.34
N HIS A 4 -25.72 -16.94 -41.36
CA HIS A 4 -25.30 -15.55 -41.57
C HIS A 4 -26.05 -14.65 -40.57
N LYS A 5 -25.37 -14.27 -39.48
CA LYS A 5 -25.83 -13.22 -38.55
C LYS A 5 -25.44 -11.84 -39.13
N PRO A 6 -26.38 -10.90 -39.33
CA PRO A 6 -26.01 -9.54 -39.67
C PRO A 6 -25.45 -8.78 -38.45
N ASN A 7 -24.41 -7.99 -38.74
CA ASN A 7 -23.53 -7.29 -37.82
C ASN A 7 -24.21 -6.05 -37.21
N ARG A 8 -23.94 -5.78 -35.92
CA ARG A 8 -24.40 -4.59 -35.16
C ARG A 8 -23.83 -3.31 -35.76
N LEU A 9 -24.70 -2.34 -36.08
CA LEU A 9 -24.35 -0.92 -36.15
C LEU A 9 -25.05 -0.23 -34.98
N HIS A 10 -24.32 -0.04 -33.89
CA HIS A 10 -24.72 0.91 -32.84
C HIS A 10 -24.23 2.27 -33.28
N THR A 11 -25.14 3.09 -33.79
CA THR A 11 -24.93 4.52 -34.03
C THR A 11 -24.70 5.18 -32.68
N TYR A 12 -23.49 5.70 -32.42
CA TYR A 12 -23.25 6.60 -31.30
C TYR A 12 -23.75 7.99 -31.69
N ASP A 13 -24.96 8.35 -31.28
CA ASP A 13 -25.35 9.76 -31.21
C ASP A 13 -24.53 10.40 -30.08
N SER A 14 -23.68 11.38 -30.42
CA SER A 14 -22.99 12.19 -29.41
C SER A 14 -24.01 13.12 -28.75
N PRO A 15 -24.11 13.14 -27.41
CA PRO A 15 -24.98 14.07 -26.71
C PRO A 15 -24.54 15.51 -26.95
N THR A 16 -25.43 16.34 -27.50
CA THR A 16 -25.25 17.80 -27.58
C THR A 16 -25.40 18.44 -26.20
N ALA A 17 -24.60 19.47 -25.93
CA ALA A 17 -24.24 20.02 -24.63
C ALA A 17 -25.37 20.64 -23.76
N ASP A 18 -26.64 20.46 -24.12
CA ASP A 18 -27.78 21.14 -23.48
C ASP A 18 -28.82 20.17 -22.86
N THR A 19 -28.45 18.91 -22.60
CA THR A 19 -29.27 17.98 -21.81
C THR A 19 -28.80 17.92 -20.35
N PRO A 20 -29.72 17.84 -19.37
CA PRO A 20 -29.36 17.67 -17.95
C PRO A 20 -28.61 16.34 -17.68
N GLU A 21 -28.57 15.43 -18.65
CA GLU A 21 -27.77 14.21 -18.63
C GLU A 21 -26.26 14.48 -18.83
N ALA A 22 -25.88 15.61 -19.43
CA ALA A 22 -24.47 16.02 -19.58
C ALA A 22 -23.82 16.40 -18.25
N LEU A 23 -24.61 16.73 -17.22
CA LEU A 23 -24.13 16.98 -15.85
C LEU A 23 -23.86 15.69 -15.05
N ASN A 24 -24.35 14.53 -15.51
CA ASN A 24 -24.03 13.22 -14.92
C ASN A 24 -22.77 12.58 -15.54
N LEU A 25 -22.11 13.27 -16.48
CA LEU A 25 -20.90 12.79 -17.18
C LEU A 25 -19.59 13.34 -16.58
N GLU A 26 -19.66 14.18 -15.55
CA GLU A 26 -18.50 14.49 -14.72
C GLU A 26 -18.31 13.32 -13.73
N GLY A 27 -17.72 12.25 -14.26
CA GLY A 27 -17.32 11.06 -13.52
C GLY A 27 -16.34 11.42 -12.41
N CYS A 28 -16.87 11.78 -11.25
CA CYS A 28 -16.31 11.35 -9.98
C CYS A 28 -16.61 9.84 -9.84
N ASP A 29 -15.90 9.03 -10.64
CA ASP A 29 -15.82 7.59 -10.44
C ASP A 29 -14.92 7.30 -9.22
N ASP A 30 -15.40 7.68 -8.03
CA ASP A 30 -14.84 7.28 -6.74
C ASP A 30 -15.48 5.96 -6.23
N GLU A 31 -16.24 5.28 -7.08
CA GLU A 31 -16.65 3.90 -6.85
C GLU A 31 -15.54 3.00 -7.43
N GLU A 32 -14.39 2.90 -6.74
CA GLU A 32 -13.41 1.82 -6.95
C GLU A 32 -14.10 0.52 -6.50
N TYR A 33 -14.97 -0.01 -7.36
CA TYR A 33 -15.50 -1.36 -7.29
C TYR A 33 -14.31 -2.28 -6.99
N PRO A 34 -14.38 -3.14 -5.95
CA PRO A 34 -13.34 -4.12 -5.75
C PRO A 34 -13.47 -5.13 -6.89
N ASP A 35 -12.78 -4.85 -7.99
CA ASP A 35 -12.64 -5.77 -9.10
C ASP A 35 -11.88 -6.99 -8.59
N GLU A 36 -12.62 -7.95 -8.05
CA GLU A 36 -12.18 -9.30 -7.65
C GLU A 36 -11.63 -10.12 -8.84
N ARG A 37 -11.47 -9.49 -10.01
CA ARG A 37 -10.87 -10.03 -11.23
C ARG A 37 -9.76 -9.15 -11.80
N ARG A 38 -8.94 -8.48 -10.97
CA ARG A 38 -7.54 -8.31 -11.40
C ARG A 38 -6.88 -9.69 -11.37
N SER A 39 -7.13 -10.41 -12.46
CA SER A 39 -6.31 -11.48 -13.02
C SER A 39 -4.87 -11.29 -12.57
N ALA A 40 -4.22 -12.39 -12.16
CA ALA A 40 -2.80 -12.48 -11.84
C ALA A 40 -1.98 -11.54 -12.74
N ALA A 41 -1.83 -10.29 -12.32
CA ALA A 41 -1.31 -9.24 -13.16
C ALA A 41 0.17 -9.52 -13.15
N ARG A 42 0.64 -10.15 -14.24
CA ARG A 42 2.05 -10.38 -14.58
C ARG A 42 2.93 -9.49 -13.73
N ALA A 43 3.53 -10.07 -12.67
CA ALA A 43 4.47 -9.45 -11.74
C ALA A 43 4.74 -7.96 -12.06
N GLU A 44 3.77 -7.08 -11.81
CA GLU A 44 3.94 -5.68 -12.20
C GLU A 44 5.11 -5.20 -11.33
N GLN A 45 6.16 -4.67 -11.96
CA GLN A 45 7.29 -4.14 -11.19
C GLN A 45 6.79 -2.93 -10.44
N VAL A 46 6.51 -3.11 -9.14
CA VAL A 46 6.03 -2.05 -8.28
C VAL A 46 7.24 -1.25 -7.80
N GLY A 47 7.21 0.07 -7.94
CA GLY A 47 8.22 0.95 -7.36
C GLY A 47 8.05 1.11 -5.84
N PHE A 48 9.09 1.58 -5.15
CA PHE A 48 9.13 1.72 -3.68
C PHE A 48 7.87 2.37 -3.08
N GLY A 49 7.49 3.57 -3.53
CA GLY A 49 6.35 4.30 -2.97
C GLY A 49 5.02 3.56 -3.14
N ARG A 50 4.81 2.90 -4.29
CA ARG A 50 3.59 2.11 -4.53
C ARG A 50 3.58 0.85 -3.66
N ALA A 51 4.74 0.24 -3.39
CA ALA A 51 4.85 -0.89 -2.48
C ALA A 51 4.55 -0.51 -1.02
N VAL A 52 5.06 0.63 -0.53
CA VAL A 52 4.73 1.14 0.81
C VAL A 52 3.24 1.48 0.92
N ARG A 53 2.64 2.09 -0.10
CA ARG A 53 1.19 2.32 -0.13
C ARG A 53 0.41 1.01 -0.09
N LEU A 54 0.83 -0.02 -0.83
CA LEU A 54 0.19 -1.33 -0.82
C LEU A 54 0.35 -2.05 0.52
N PHE A 55 1.50 -1.90 1.19
CA PHE A 55 1.78 -2.44 2.52
C PHE A 55 0.74 -1.95 3.53
N TYR A 56 0.48 -0.64 3.59
CA TYR A 56 -0.54 -0.08 4.47
C TYR A 56 -1.97 -0.24 3.95
N ARG A 57 -2.21 -0.28 2.63
CA ARG A 57 -3.56 -0.55 2.08
C ARG A 57 -4.06 -1.94 2.46
N HIS A 58 -3.17 -2.93 2.54
CA HIS A 58 -3.49 -4.31 2.89
C HIS A 58 -3.28 -4.61 4.38
N TYR A 59 -3.34 -3.60 5.26
CA TYR A 59 -3.04 -3.72 6.69
C TYR A 59 -3.77 -4.89 7.37
N TRP A 60 -5.08 -5.00 7.14
CA TRP A 60 -5.91 -6.11 7.65
C TRP A 60 -6.35 -7.08 6.55
N ASN A 61 -6.07 -6.78 5.28
CA ASN A 61 -6.50 -7.59 4.16
C ASN A 61 -5.37 -8.50 3.65
N GLY A 62 -5.31 -9.72 4.16
CA GLY A 62 -4.38 -10.77 3.69
C GLY A 62 -4.84 -11.49 2.42
N ARG A 63 -5.96 -11.10 1.80
CA ARG A 63 -6.45 -11.73 0.57
C ARG A 63 -5.64 -11.23 -0.64
N GLY A 64 -5.50 -12.09 -1.64
CA GLY A 64 -4.75 -11.80 -2.87
C GLY A 64 -3.28 -12.21 -2.82
N GLU A 65 -2.55 -11.82 -3.85
CA GLU A 65 -1.15 -12.16 -4.09
C GLU A 65 -0.29 -10.90 -4.01
N ALA A 66 0.92 -11.03 -3.46
CA ALA A 66 1.91 -9.96 -3.48
C ALA A 66 2.92 -10.25 -4.59
N SER A 67 3.20 -9.25 -5.44
CA SER A 67 4.25 -9.41 -6.45
C SER A 67 5.63 -9.52 -5.78
N PRO A 68 6.63 -10.16 -6.41
CA PRO A 68 7.97 -10.24 -5.83
C PRO A 68 8.59 -8.86 -5.56
N SER A 69 8.36 -7.88 -6.44
CA SER A 69 8.86 -6.51 -6.29
C SER A 69 8.17 -5.78 -5.13
N GLU A 70 6.84 -5.92 -5.00
CA GLU A 70 6.08 -5.39 -3.87
C GLU A 70 6.64 -5.91 -2.54
N PHE A 71 6.88 -7.22 -2.46
CA PHE A 71 7.41 -7.86 -1.26
C PHE A 71 8.78 -7.30 -0.87
N TRP A 72 9.73 -7.23 -1.81
CA TRP A 72 11.08 -6.75 -1.51
C TRP A 72 11.12 -5.28 -1.15
N TRP A 73 10.35 -4.43 -1.81
CA TRP A 73 10.28 -3.00 -1.47
C TRP A 73 9.62 -2.76 -0.12
N ALA A 74 8.54 -3.49 0.20
CA ALA A 74 7.90 -3.40 1.51
C ALA A 74 8.81 -3.94 2.63
N LEU A 75 9.55 -5.02 2.37
CA LEU A 75 10.54 -5.55 3.32
C LEU A 75 11.69 -4.56 3.52
N LEU A 76 12.19 -3.95 2.45
CA LEU A 76 13.24 -2.93 2.52
C LEU A 76 12.76 -1.72 3.34
N TYR A 77 11.54 -1.24 3.09
CA TYR A 77 10.92 -0.20 3.90
C TYR A 77 10.87 -0.57 5.39
N LEU A 78 10.39 -1.77 5.71
CA LEU A 78 10.24 -2.23 7.09
C LEU A 78 11.61 -2.32 7.78
N VAL A 79 12.59 -2.94 7.15
CA VAL A 79 13.94 -3.11 7.71
C VAL A 79 14.61 -1.77 7.87
N LEU A 80 14.64 -0.95 6.82
CA LEU A 80 15.29 0.35 6.85
C LEU A 80 14.63 1.28 7.86
N GLY A 81 13.30 1.37 7.87
CA GLY A 81 12.54 2.16 8.82
C GLY A 81 12.75 1.71 10.26
N THR A 82 12.76 0.40 10.52
CA THR A 82 13.01 -0.15 11.86
C THR A 82 14.44 0.13 12.33
N VAL A 83 15.44 -0.07 11.47
CA VAL A 83 16.85 0.22 11.79
C VAL A 83 17.06 1.71 12.04
N LEU A 84 16.48 2.58 11.22
CA LEU A 84 16.56 4.03 11.42
C LEU A 84 15.88 4.45 12.72
N TYR A 85 14.67 3.96 12.98
CA TYR A 85 13.89 4.33 14.16
C TYR A 85 14.57 3.86 15.46
N PHE A 86 14.86 2.56 15.58
CA PHE A 86 15.53 2.04 16.78
C PHE A 86 16.99 2.47 16.87
N GLY A 87 17.68 2.62 15.73
CA GLY A 87 19.03 3.16 15.68
C GLY A 87 19.09 4.59 16.20
N ALA A 88 18.13 5.45 15.82
CA ALA A 88 17.98 6.79 16.37
C ALA A 88 17.70 6.76 17.87
N THR A 89 16.81 5.89 18.34
CA THR A 89 16.54 5.73 19.79
C THR A 89 17.79 5.30 20.56
N ILE A 90 18.56 4.33 20.05
CA ILE A 90 19.81 3.86 20.68
C ILE A 90 20.87 4.96 20.65
N TRP A 91 21.01 5.66 19.53
CA TRP A 91 21.95 6.77 19.39
C TRP A 91 21.59 7.90 20.36
N LEU A 92 20.32 8.28 20.44
CA LEU A 92 19.86 9.35 21.32
C LEU A 92 20.04 8.98 22.79
N ASN A 93 19.82 7.71 23.16
CA ASN A 93 20.13 7.19 24.50
C ASN A 93 21.59 7.48 24.90
N ARG A 94 22.56 7.27 23.98
CA ARG A 94 23.98 7.57 24.24
C ARG A 94 24.21 9.05 24.50
N VAL A 95 23.55 9.92 23.74
CA VAL A 95 23.66 11.37 23.88
C VAL A 95 23.02 11.83 25.19
N THR A 96 21.85 11.30 25.57
CA THR A 96 21.09 11.73 26.76
C THR A 96 21.70 11.32 28.10
N LEU A 97 22.60 10.33 28.11
CA LEU A 97 23.31 9.89 29.31
C LEU A 97 24.43 10.85 29.73
N ALA A 98 24.83 11.80 28.87
CA ALA A 98 25.79 12.83 29.24
C ALA A 98 25.20 13.77 30.31
N GLU A 99 26.01 14.15 31.30
CA GLU A 99 25.59 14.98 32.44
C GLU A 99 25.01 16.33 31.99
N ASP A 100 25.58 16.92 30.93
CA ASP A 100 25.19 18.20 30.34
C ASP A 100 24.03 18.11 29.32
N SER A 101 23.33 16.98 29.24
CA SER A 101 22.23 16.81 28.30
C SER A 101 21.08 17.77 28.59
N SER A 102 20.66 18.51 27.57
CA SER A 102 19.50 19.41 27.68
C SER A 102 18.20 18.67 28.02
N SER A 103 17.30 19.37 28.71
CA SER A 103 15.95 18.85 29.03
C SER A 103 15.18 18.47 27.76
N VAL A 104 15.34 19.24 26.69
CA VAL A 104 14.73 18.98 25.37
C VAL A 104 15.16 17.62 24.81
N LEU A 105 16.46 17.30 24.84
CA LEU A 105 16.96 16.00 24.37
C LEU A 105 16.38 14.83 25.18
N ARG A 106 16.28 14.99 26.51
CA ARG A 106 15.67 13.98 27.39
C ARG A 106 14.18 13.80 27.08
N THR A 107 13.43 14.88 26.85
CA THR A 107 12.02 14.82 26.46
C THR A 107 11.83 14.13 25.11
N LEU A 108 12.66 14.45 24.10
CA LEU A 108 12.63 13.79 22.80
C LEU A 108 12.93 12.28 22.92
N PHE A 109 13.91 11.90 23.74
CA PHE A 109 14.21 10.50 24.02
C PHE A 109 13.05 9.78 24.69
N MET A 110 12.45 10.38 25.72
CA MET A 110 11.27 9.79 26.38
C MET A 110 10.10 9.62 25.41
N PHE A 111 9.87 10.60 24.52
CA PHE A 111 8.86 10.50 23.48
C PHE A 111 9.11 9.31 22.55
N LEU A 112 10.34 9.15 22.03
CA LEU A 112 10.72 8.01 21.19
C LEU A 112 10.51 6.67 21.92
N VAL A 113 10.93 6.56 23.18
CA VAL A 113 10.75 5.34 23.98
C VAL A 113 9.28 5.01 24.15
N ILE A 114 8.43 6.00 24.45
CA ILE A 114 6.98 5.83 24.59
C ILE A 114 6.34 5.41 23.26
N THR A 115 6.84 5.88 22.11
CA THR A 115 6.31 5.52 20.79
C THR A 115 6.84 4.19 20.24
N ASN A 116 7.85 3.56 20.87
CA ASN A 116 8.36 2.25 20.45
C ASN A 116 7.27 1.16 20.32
N PRO A 117 6.40 0.92 21.32
CA PRO A 117 5.32 -0.06 21.16
C PRO A 117 4.36 0.30 20.02
N LEU A 118 4.12 1.60 19.80
CA LEU A 118 3.27 2.07 18.70
C LEU A 118 3.90 1.76 17.34
N TRP A 119 5.21 1.97 17.17
CA TRP A 119 5.93 1.60 15.96
C TRP A 119 5.77 0.12 15.63
N VAL A 120 5.91 -0.76 16.62
CA VAL A 120 5.73 -2.20 16.45
C VAL A 120 4.28 -2.53 16.08
N ALA A 121 3.31 -1.97 16.81
CA ALA A 121 1.90 -2.22 16.60
C ALA A 121 1.43 -1.82 15.18
N VAL A 122 1.91 -0.68 14.68
CA VAL A 122 1.59 -0.16 13.33
C VAL A 122 2.16 -1.04 12.21
N ASN A 123 3.28 -1.72 12.45
CA ASN A 123 3.94 -2.49 11.41
C ASN A 123 3.66 -3.99 11.46
N ILE A 124 3.19 -4.54 12.60
CA ILE A 124 2.98 -5.99 12.74
C ILE A 124 1.86 -6.52 11.84
N GLY A 125 0.74 -5.80 11.73
CA GLY A 125 -0.41 -6.19 10.92
C GLY A 125 -0.06 -6.31 9.43
N PRO A 126 0.40 -5.22 8.79
CA PRO A 126 0.87 -5.21 7.41
C PRO A 126 1.94 -6.26 7.12
N THR A 127 2.83 -6.52 8.08
CA THR A 127 3.89 -7.53 7.92
C THR A 127 3.28 -8.93 7.81
N ILE A 128 2.36 -9.29 8.72
CA ILE A 128 1.69 -10.60 8.69
C ILE A 128 0.90 -10.77 7.39
N THR A 129 0.19 -9.73 6.94
CA THR A 129 -0.60 -9.81 5.69
C THR A 129 0.30 -9.91 4.46
N LEU A 130 1.43 -9.20 4.42
CA LEU A 130 2.42 -9.28 3.35
C LEU A 130 2.99 -10.69 3.19
N PHE A 131 3.39 -11.34 4.30
CA PHE A 131 3.89 -12.71 4.27
C PHE A 131 2.82 -13.71 3.81
N LYS A 132 1.57 -13.56 4.29
CA LYS A 132 0.44 -14.39 3.84
C LYS A 132 0.21 -14.25 2.34
N ARG A 133 0.16 -13.02 1.82
CA ARG A 133 -0.03 -12.75 0.37
C ARG A 133 1.12 -13.28 -0.48
N ARG A 134 2.36 -13.23 0.02
CA ARG A 134 3.53 -13.80 -0.67
C ARG A 134 3.52 -15.34 -0.70
N ALA A 135 3.08 -15.98 0.38
CA ALA A 135 2.94 -17.43 0.48
C ALA A 135 1.82 -17.96 -0.45
N ASN A 136 0.67 -17.27 -0.48
CA ASN A 136 -0.42 -17.60 -1.40
C ASN A 136 0.01 -17.56 -2.87
N ALA A 137 0.86 -16.60 -3.25
CA ALA A 137 1.43 -16.49 -4.59
C ALA A 137 2.44 -17.61 -4.92
N ALA A 138 3.07 -18.22 -3.92
CA ALA A 138 4.01 -19.33 -4.11
C ALA A 138 3.30 -20.67 -4.32
N TYR A 139 2.17 -20.88 -3.64
CA TYR A 139 1.41 -22.14 -3.69
C TYR A 139 0.69 -22.38 -5.03
N LYS A 140 0.44 -21.32 -5.80
CA LYS A 140 -0.27 -21.40 -7.10
C LYS A 140 0.63 -21.60 -8.32
N ARG A 141 1.95 -21.72 -8.12
CA ARG A 141 2.92 -22.03 -9.18
C ARG A 141 3.26 -23.50 -9.16
#